data_AF-A0AAV0YBU1-F1
#
_entry.id   AF-A0AAV0YBU1-F1
#
_cell.length_a   1.000
_cell.length_b   1.000
_cell.length_c   1.000
_cell.angle_alpha   90.00
_cell.angle_beta   90.00
_cell.angle_gamma   90.00
#
_symmetry.space_group_name_H-M   'P 1'
#
loop_
_entity.id
_entity.type
_entity.pdbx_description
1 polymer ?
#
loop_
_entity_poly.entity_id
_entity_poly.type
_entity_poly.pdbx_seq_one_letter_code
_entity_poly.pdbx_strand_id
1 'polypeptide(L)'
;MEADGVLQGFSNSVEMHGLKYNCLIGDGDSSVTKRLAESRPYGFNFTIRKIECKNHLMRNYASKLTTLARNSSYPLRVRKFILSNIKRFRCDVQMAALHWRKEINITKTQKIKGLRSDLINAPYHRLGYHSNCRSYFCDRSKQIQLNLVPEAETSGMMREIVNIASRLVTNAESLLENKTSNICEQFNSVINKHIAGKRLNFSSRGNYNTRVEAAIVSFNSKQYLRQIHKTLTKCSPGIFGKKFLKNRQRIRLNTSKRRQLFPEKRKAKKSKTDGEDEDYGLAEPLIEFFSSEEMENKKITFLEELGRADVKKIEFETREQSNSEMWYNERKIRLTASRFGQICKMRSNTSCKNVVHNILYASDSLQTKSVQYGREMETLARQKFEQLSKEKVYENGLIIDPEFPFLAASPDGLIGEHYLLEIKSMPLKQ
;
A
#
# COMPACT_ATOMS: atom_id res chain seq x y z
N MET A 1 11.81 -3.46 12.06
CA MET A 1 10.78 -3.73 13.09
C MET A 1 10.26 -5.10 12.71
N GLU A 2 10.40 -6.09 13.58
CA GLU A 2 9.94 -7.45 13.26
C GLU A 2 8.43 -7.45 13.12
N ALA A 3 7.91 -8.22 12.17
CA ALA A 3 6.48 -8.30 11.87
C ALA A 3 5.67 -8.72 13.11
N ASP A 4 6.27 -9.52 13.98
CA ASP A 4 5.71 -9.98 15.25
C ASP A 4 5.47 -8.84 16.24
N GLY A 5 6.41 -7.91 16.36
CA GLY A 5 6.23 -6.75 17.24
C GLY A 5 5.08 -5.85 16.78
N VAL A 6 4.88 -5.71 15.46
CA VAL A 6 3.73 -4.97 14.93
C VAL A 6 2.44 -5.74 15.17
N LEU A 7 2.42 -7.05 14.91
CA LEU A 7 1.25 -7.90 15.16
C LEU A 7 0.83 -7.83 16.63
N GLN A 8 1.76 -8.04 17.56
CA GLN A 8 1.49 -7.96 18.99
C GLN A 8 0.92 -6.59 19.38
N GLY A 9 1.45 -5.51 18.81
CA GLY A 9 0.92 -4.16 19.02
C GLY A 9 -0.52 -3.97 18.52
N PHE A 10 -0.91 -4.66 17.44
CA PHE A 10 -2.29 -4.66 16.97
C PHE A 10 -3.20 -5.54 17.84
N SER A 11 -2.78 -6.75 18.17
CA SER A 11 -3.54 -7.69 19.02
C SER A 11 -3.85 -7.10 20.39
N ASN A 12 -2.86 -6.44 21.01
CA ASN A 12 -3.00 -5.89 22.36
C ASN A 12 -3.60 -4.47 22.38
N SER A 13 -3.85 -3.86 21.21
CA SER A 13 -4.30 -2.46 21.14
C SER A 13 -5.64 -2.21 21.85
N VAL A 14 -6.55 -3.19 21.82
CA VAL A 14 -7.85 -3.07 22.49
C VAL A 14 -7.69 -3.11 24.00
N GLU A 15 -6.86 -4.02 24.52
CA GLU A 15 -6.60 -4.13 25.96
C GLU A 15 -5.80 -2.93 26.49
N MET A 16 -4.74 -2.54 25.78
CA MET A 16 -3.83 -1.49 26.23
C MET A 16 -4.38 -0.08 26.03
N HIS A 17 -5.19 0.14 25.00
CA HIS A 17 -5.60 1.48 24.57
C HIS A 17 -7.10 1.63 24.35
N GLY A 18 -7.89 0.56 24.40
CA GLY A 18 -9.33 0.62 24.13
C GLY A 18 -9.66 0.94 22.66
N LEU A 19 -8.73 0.73 21.73
CA LEU A 19 -8.85 1.16 20.33
C LEU A 19 -8.54 0.02 19.36
N LYS A 20 -9.25 -0.01 18.23
CA LYS A 20 -8.91 -0.86 17.06
C LYS A 20 -8.20 -0.02 16.00
N TYR A 21 -7.03 -0.47 15.56
CA TYR A 21 -6.29 0.21 14.50
C TYR A 21 -6.78 -0.23 13.11
N ASN A 22 -7.39 0.69 12.35
CA ASN A 22 -7.93 0.38 11.02
C ASN A 22 -6.90 0.46 9.88
N CYS A 23 -5.75 1.09 10.10
CA CYS A 23 -4.76 1.35 9.06
C CYS A 23 -3.33 1.07 9.52
N LEU A 24 -2.50 0.51 8.62
CA LEU A 24 -1.06 0.42 8.76
C LEU A 24 -0.37 1.31 7.72
N ILE A 25 0.53 2.19 8.17
CA ILE A 25 1.37 2.97 7.26
C ILE A 25 2.67 2.20 7.00
N GLY A 26 2.86 1.75 5.76
CA GLY A 26 4.01 0.92 5.38
C GLY A 26 4.84 1.50 4.24
N ASP A 27 6.10 1.06 4.15
CA ASP A 27 7.08 1.44 3.13
C ASP A 27 7.36 0.27 2.18
N GLY A 28 6.32 -0.31 1.58
CA GLY A 28 6.46 -1.47 0.67
C GLY A 28 6.74 -2.82 1.34
N ASP A 29 7.00 -2.90 2.65
CA ASP A 29 7.20 -4.17 3.38
C ASP A 29 5.92 -5.01 3.34
N SER A 30 5.98 -6.15 2.63
CA SER A 30 4.83 -7.03 2.37
C SER A 30 4.56 -8.03 3.49
N SER A 31 5.59 -8.40 4.26
CA SER A 31 5.49 -9.44 5.31
C SER A 31 4.61 -9.01 6.48
N VAL A 32 4.71 -7.77 6.95
CA VAL A 32 3.88 -7.25 8.05
C VAL A 32 2.40 -7.24 7.67
N THR A 33 2.09 -6.77 6.46
CA THR A 33 0.70 -6.74 5.98
C THR A 33 0.12 -8.12 5.76
N LYS A 34 0.93 -9.05 5.27
CA LYS A 34 0.53 -10.45 5.11
C LYS A 34 0.21 -11.05 6.49
N ARG A 35 1.09 -10.86 7.46
CA ARG A 35 0.93 -11.41 8.82
C ARG A 35 -0.30 -10.84 9.55
N LEU A 36 -0.59 -9.55 9.39
CA LEU A 36 -1.82 -8.93 9.94
C LEU A 36 -3.10 -9.46 9.26
N ALA A 37 -3.03 -9.73 7.95
CA ALA A 37 -4.16 -10.30 7.21
C ALA A 37 -4.43 -11.77 7.59
N GLU A 38 -3.38 -12.51 7.94
CA GLU A 38 -3.44 -13.91 8.39
C GLU A 38 -3.98 -14.02 9.83
N SER A 39 -3.38 -13.27 10.75
CA SER A 39 -3.71 -13.30 12.18
C SER A 39 -5.05 -12.65 12.54
N ARG A 40 -5.52 -11.67 11.76
CA ARG A 40 -6.81 -10.98 11.95
C ARG A 40 -7.07 -10.57 13.42
N PRO A 41 -6.25 -9.66 13.99
CA PRO A 41 -6.27 -9.35 15.43
C PRO A 41 -7.60 -8.81 15.96
N TYR A 42 -8.50 -8.36 15.09
CA TYR A 42 -9.80 -7.80 15.47
C TYR A 42 -11.00 -8.63 15.00
N GLY A 43 -10.76 -9.86 14.50
CA GLY A 43 -11.78 -10.76 13.97
C GLY A 43 -12.03 -10.63 12.46
N PHE A 44 -12.96 -11.46 11.95
CA PHE A 44 -13.23 -11.63 10.52
C PHE A 44 -13.87 -10.40 9.84
N ASN A 45 -14.63 -9.62 10.59
CA ASN A 45 -15.40 -8.48 10.06
C ASN A 45 -14.59 -7.18 9.99
N PHE A 46 -13.31 -7.20 10.36
CA PHE A 46 -12.48 -6.01 10.42
C PHE A 46 -11.14 -6.22 9.70
N THR A 47 -11.00 -5.56 8.54
CA THR A 47 -9.78 -5.64 7.73
C THR A 47 -8.90 -4.42 7.95
N ILE A 48 -7.63 -4.65 8.25
CA ILE A 48 -6.64 -3.58 8.42
C ILE A 48 -6.17 -3.14 7.03
N ARG A 49 -6.38 -1.87 6.69
CA ARG A 49 -6.01 -1.29 5.41
C ARG A 49 -4.54 -0.86 5.39
N LYS A 50 -3.79 -1.24 4.35
CA LYS A 50 -2.44 -0.71 4.12
C LYS A 50 -2.51 0.66 3.46
N ILE A 51 -1.84 1.65 4.03
CA ILE A 51 -1.59 2.95 3.42
C ILE A 51 -0.09 3.03 3.11
N GLU A 52 0.25 3.18 1.83
CA GLU A 52 1.64 3.35 1.42
C GLU A 52 2.17 4.73 1.82
N CYS A 53 3.40 4.76 2.33
CA CYS A 53 4.05 6.01 2.70
C CYS A 53 4.28 6.89 1.47
N LYS A 54 3.79 8.13 1.52
CA LYS A 54 3.97 9.11 0.43
C LYS A 54 5.43 9.29 0.06
N ASN A 55 6.32 9.43 1.04
CA ASN A 55 7.73 9.66 0.77
C ASN A 55 8.38 8.46 0.06
N HIS A 56 7.95 7.25 0.42
CA HIS A 56 8.38 6.02 -0.23
C HIS A 56 7.95 6.00 -1.71
N LEU A 57 6.65 6.21 -1.97
CA LEU A 57 6.11 6.26 -3.34
C LEU A 57 6.84 7.28 -4.22
N MET A 58 7.03 8.50 -3.69
CA MET A 58 7.72 9.58 -4.40
C MET A 58 9.21 9.28 -4.65
N ARG A 59 9.88 8.62 -3.71
CA ARG A 59 11.29 8.19 -3.84
C ARG A 59 11.40 7.06 -4.84
N ASN A 60 10.53 6.06 -4.79
CA ASN A 60 10.49 4.93 -5.71
C ASN A 60 10.32 5.40 -7.16
N TYR A 61 9.34 6.28 -7.39
CA TYR A 61 9.08 6.89 -8.69
C TYR A 61 10.31 7.61 -9.26
N ALA A 62 10.91 8.50 -8.48
CA ALA A 62 12.07 9.26 -8.92
C ALA A 62 13.32 8.39 -9.11
N SER A 63 13.56 7.42 -8.22
CA SER A 63 14.68 6.48 -8.36
C SER A 63 14.55 5.64 -9.63
N LYS A 64 13.36 5.10 -9.92
CA LYS A 64 13.12 4.31 -11.13
C LYS A 64 13.27 5.12 -12.40
N LEU A 65 12.72 6.33 -12.45
CA LEU A 65 12.92 7.24 -13.59
C LEU A 65 14.41 7.59 -13.77
N THR A 66 15.14 7.79 -12.68
CA THR A 66 16.59 8.05 -12.73
C THR A 66 17.35 6.85 -13.27
N THR A 67 16.99 5.63 -12.85
CA THR A 67 17.59 4.39 -13.37
C THR A 67 17.29 4.21 -14.85
N LEU A 68 16.03 4.43 -15.27
CA LEU A 68 15.63 4.37 -16.68
C LEU A 68 16.42 5.37 -17.52
N ALA A 69 16.54 6.61 -17.07
CA ALA A 69 17.27 7.67 -17.77
C ALA A 69 18.79 7.44 -17.81
N ARG A 70 19.34 6.57 -16.97
CA ARG A 70 20.77 6.19 -17.02
C ARG A 70 21.06 5.13 -18.08
N ASN A 71 20.08 4.33 -18.49
CA ASN A 71 20.28 3.29 -19.49
C ASN A 71 20.65 3.90 -20.85
N SER A 72 21.79 3.45 -21.42
CA SER A 72 22.32 3.94 -22.69
C SER A 72 21.54 3.52 -23.93
N SER A 73 20.65 2.53 -23.81
CA SER A 73 19.82 2.07 -24.93
C SER A 73 18.78 3.09 -25.39
N TYR A 74 18.44 4.08 -24.55
CA TYR A 74 17.39 5.06 -24.85
C TYR A 74 17.97 6.40 -25.39
N PRO A 75 17.15 7.20 -26.11
CA PRO A 75 17.60 8.44 -26.72
C PRO A 75 18.19 9.44 -25.72
N LEU A 76 19.34 10.01 -26.08
CA LEU A 76 20.14 10.88 -25.21
C LEU A 76 19.36 12.14 -24.77
N ARG A 77 18.53 12.70 -25.66
CA ARG A 77 17.75 13.91 -25.38
C ARG A 77 16.72 13.65 -24.28
N VAL A 78 15.90 12.60 -24.44
CA VAL A 78 14.88 12.19 -23.46
C VAL A 78 15.52 11.88 -22.10
N ARG A 79 16.64 11.16 -22.09
CA ARG A 79 17.39 10.83 -20.86
C ARG A 79 17.88 12.07 -20.11
N LYS A 80 18.55 13.00 -20.79
CA LYS A 80 19.04 14.24 -20.19
C LYS A 80 17.89 15.08 -19.65
N PHE A 81 16.76 15.12 -20.36
CA PHE A 81 15.56 15.84 -19.94
C PHE A 81 14.95 15.25 -18.66
N ILE A 82 14.85 13.92 -18.53
CA ILE A 82 14.34 13.28 -17.32
C ILE A 82 15.24 13.56 -16.12
N LEU A 83 16.56 13.46 -16.29
CA LEU A 83 17.53 13.70 -15.21
C LEU A 83 17.50 15.15 -14.72
N SER A 84 17.39 16.12 -15.61
CA SER A 84 17.31 17.54 -15.24
C SER A 84 15.97 17.91 -14.59
N ASN A 85 14.88 17.23 -14.97
CA ASN A 85 13.53 17.52 -14.49
C ASN A 85 12.99 16.56 -13.42
N ILE A 86 13.81 15.68 -12.84
CA ILE A 86 13.33 14.63 -11.91
C ILE A 86 12.55 15.18 -10.70
N LYS A 87 12.94 16.37 -10.21
CA LYS A 87 12.20 17.06 -9.15
C LYS A 87 10.82 17.53 -9.63
N ARG A 88 10.72 17.98 -10.88
CA ARG A 88 9.46 18.44 -11.48
C ARG A 88 8.48 17.30 -11.70
N PHE A 89 8.95 16.13 -12.17
CA PHE A 89 8.13 14.91 -12.22
C PHE A 89 7.50 14.58 -10.85
N ARG A 90 8.23 14.80 -9.75
CA ARG A 90 7.68 14.64 -8.40
C ARG A 90 6.70 15.75 -8.03
N CYS A 91 6.99 16.99 -8.39
CA CYS A 91 6.10 18.13 -8.14
C CYS A 91 4.74 17.92 -8.81
N ASP A 92 4.69 17.38 -10.02
CA ASP A 92 3.45 17.12 -10.76
C ASP A 92 2.50 16.21 -9.99
N VAL A 93 3.02 15.06 -9.56
CA VAL A 93 2.29 14.10 -8.72
C VAL A 93 1.81 14.76 -7.42
N GLN A 94 2.64 15.61 -6.81
CA GLN A 94 2.27 16.32 -5.58
C GLN A 94 1.20 17.39 -5.80
N MET A 95 1.26 18.11 -6.92
CA MET A 95 0.27 19.12 -7.27
C MET A 95 -1.09 18.48 -7.55
N ALA A 96 -1.12 17.39 -8.33
CA ALA A 96 -2.34 16.63 -8.56
C ALA A 96 -2.94 16.10 -7.25
N ALA A 97 -2.13 15.45 -6.41
CA ALA A 97 -2.61 14.94 -5.11
C ALA A 97 -3.08 16.06 -4.16
N LEU A 98 -2.44 17.24 -4.20
CA LEU A 98 -2.84 18.39 -3.40
C LEU A 98 -4.18 18.98 -3.87
N HIS A 99 -4.38 19.10 -5.19
CA HIS A 99 -5.62 19.59 -5.79
C HIS A 99 -6.81 18.74 -5.34
N TRP A 100 -6.77 17.43 -5.61
CA TRP A 100 -7.87 16.50 -5.29
C TRP A 100 -8.16 16.37 -3.80
N ARG A 101 -7.18 16.66 -2.93
CA ARG A 101 -7.40 16.70 -1.49
C ARG A 101 -8.19 17.93 -1.06
N LYS A 102 -7.96 19.07 -1.69
CA LYS A 102 -8.60 20.36 -1.35
C LYS A 102 -10.05 20.45 -1.83
N GLU A 103 -10.43 19.65 -2.82
CA GLU A 103 -11.81 19.56 -3.29
C GLU A 103 -12.76 19.12 -2.17
N ILE A 104 -13.79 19.91 -1.84
CA ILE A 104 -14.69 19.64 -0.71
C ILE A 104 -15.97 18.92 -1.15
N ASN A 105 -16.49 19.22 -2.35
CA ASN A 105 -17.80 18.76 -2.84
C ASN A 105 -17.74 17.49 -3.71
N ILE A 106 -16.72 16.66 -3.52
CA ILE A 106 -16.45 15.48 -4.36
C ILE A 106 -16.25 14.25 -3.48
N THR A 107 -16.89 13.15 -3.87
CA THR A 107 -16.76 11.86 -3.16
C THR A 107 -15.33 11.32 -3.22
N LYS A 108 -14.95 10.46 -2.25
CA LYS A 108 -13.61 9.86 -2.21
C LYS A 108 -13.29 9.07 -3.49
N THR A 109 -14.26 8.34 -4.03
CA THR A 109 -14.13 7.56 -5.27
C THR A 109 -13.89 8.45 -6.48
N GLN A 110 -14.63 9.55 -6.61
CA GLN A 110 -14.42 10.54 -7.67
C GLN A 110 -13.05 11.23 -7.56
N LYS A 111 -12.59 11.55 -6.33
CA LYS A 111 -11.23 12.08 -6.10
C LYS A 111 -10.14 11.10 -6.55
N ILE A 112 -10.32 9.80 -6.26
CA ILE A 112 -9.38 8.75 -6.68
C ILE A 112 -9.37 8.65 -8.21
N LYS A 113 -10.53 8.60 -8.85
CA LYS A 113 -10.65 8.51 -10.32
C LYS A 113 -10.00 9.71 -11.01
N GLY A 114 -10.27 10.90 -10.49
CA GLY A 114 -9.66 12.14 -10.95
C GLY A 114 -8.14 12.15 -10.81
N LEU A 115 -7.62 11.79 -9.64
CA LEU A 115 -6.19 11.71 -9.39
C LEU A 115 -5.52 10.66 -10.28
N ARG A 116 -6.12 9.49 -10.47
CA ARG A 116 -5.60 8.43 -11.36
C ARG A 116 -5.42 8.97 -12.78
N SER A 117 -6.42 9.68 -13.32
CA SER A 117 -6.34 10.31 -14.65
C SER A 117 -5.16 11.28 -14.76
N ASP A 118 -4.94 12.12 -13.75
CA ASP A 118 -3.84 13.09 -13.79
C ASP A 118 -2.47 12.42 -13.63
N LEU A 119 -2.38 11.37 -12.80
CA LEU A 119 -1.13 10.62 -12.62
C LEU A 119 -0.73 9.87 -13.89
N ILE A 120 -1.69 9.36 -14.66
CA ILE A 120 -1.45 8.78 -16.00
C ILE A 120 -0.94 9.86 -16.95
N ASN A 121 -1.52 11.06 -16.91
CA ASN A 121 -1.15 12.16 -17.79
C ASN A 121 0.14 12.90 -17.36
N ALA A 122 0.56 12.80 -16.09
CA ALA A 122 1.68 13.57 -15.56
C ALA A 122 3.00 13.39 -16.32
N PRO A 123 3.41 12.17 -16.75
CA PRO A 123 4.61 12.01 -17.55
C PRO A 123 4.50 12.62 -18.95
N TYR A 124 3.32 12.52 -19.59
CA TYR A 124 3.05 13.10 -20.90
C TYR A 124 3.10 14.63 -20.86
N HIS A 125 2.43 15.23 -19.87
CA HIS A 125 2.51 16.66 -19.57
C HIS A 125 3.96 17.12 -19.46
N ARG A 126 4.77 16.38 -18.69
CA ARG A 126 6.15 16.78 -18.42
C ARG A 126 7.05 16.64 -19.65
N LEU A 127 6.77 15.71 -20.54
CA LEU A 127 7.49 15.51 -21.81
C LEU A 127 7.01 16.43 -22.95
N GLY A 128 6.01 17.28 -22.71
CA GLY A 128 5.55 18.30 -23.66
C GLY A 128 4.24 17.96 -24.39
N TYR A 129 3.54 16.91 -23.99
CA TYR A 129 2.22 16.58 -24.54
C TYR A 129 1.11 17.10 -23.62
N HIS A 130 0.35 18.08 -24.10
CA HIS A 130 -0.57 18.87 -23.27
C HIS A 130 -2.07 18.73 -23.59
N SER A 131 -2.46 17.88 -24.54
CA SER A 131 -3.87 17.74 -24.98
C SER A 131 -4.81 17.35 -23.84
N ASN A 132 -4.37 16.44 -22.97
CA ASN A 132 -5.16 15.87 -21.87
C ASN A 132 -4.93 16.58 -20.52
N CYS A 133 -4.28 17.76 -20.53
CA CYS A 133 -4.04 18.51 -19.31
C CYS A 133 -5.26 19.33 -18.88
N ARG A 134 -5.63 19.20 -17.60
CA ARG A 134 -6.59 20.08 -16.92
C ARG A 134 -6.01 21.48 -16.71
N SER A 135 -6.88 22.48 -16.59
CA SER A 135 -6.51 23.90 -16.45
C SER A 135 -5.63 24.19 -15.24
N TYR A 136 -5.90 23.58 -14.08
CA TYR A 136 -5.06 23.77 -12.89
C TYR A 136 -3.67 23.12 -12.98
N PHE A 137 -3.50 22.16 -13.89
CA PHE A 137 -2.30 21.34 -14.00
C PHE A 137 -1.32 21.89 -15.04
N CYS A 138 -1.82 22.67 -16.01
CA CYS A 138 -1.02 23.17 -17.13
C CYS A 138 -1.45 24.58 -17.56
N ASP A 139 -0.51 25.52 -17.50
CA ASP A 139 -0.64 26.81 -18.19
C ASP A 139 -0.38 26.62 -19.69
N ARG A 140 -1.45 26.61 -20.49
CA ARG A 140 -1.37 26.53 -21.96
C ARG A 140 -0.68 27.76 -22.59
N SER A 141 -0.44 28.83 -21.83
CA SER A 141 0.24 30.05 -22.31
C SER A 141 1.77 29.93 -22.43
N LYS A 142 2.41 28.86 -21.92
CA LYS A 142 3.87 28.63 -22.00
C LYS A 142 4.29 27.65 -23.11
N GLN A 143 3.45 27.50 -24.14
CA GLN A 143 3.44 26.41 -25.14
C GLN A 143 4.53 26.43 -26.23
N ILE A 144 5.72 26.95 -25.95
CA ILE A 144 6.88 26.80 -26.86
C ILE A 144 7.85 25.77 -26.25
N GLN A 145 7.38 24.54 -26.01
CA GLN A 145 8.23 23.45 -25.55
C GLN A 145 8.21 22.29 -26.54
N LEU A 146 9.41 21.88 -26.93
CA LEU A 146 9.71 20.69 -27.71
C LEU A 146 8.96 19.47 -27.12
N ASN A 147 8.14 18.80 -27.94
CA ASN A 147 7.45 17.59 -27.54
C ASN A 147 8.39 16.38 -27.69
N LEU A 148 8.78 15.77 -26.57
CA LEU A 148 9.66 14.60 -26.50
C LEU A 148 8.89 13.27 -26.48
N VAL A 149 7.56 13.30 -26.43
CA VAL A 149 6.73 12.09 -26.40
C VAL A 149 6.92 11.20 -27.63
N PRO A 150 6.92 11.72 -28.87
CA PRO A 150 7.12 10.87 -30.05
C PRO A 150 8.48 10.14 -30.06
N GLU A 151 9.54 10.80 -29.60
CA GLU A 151 10.89 10.22 -29.47
C GLU A 151 10.93 9.13 -28.38
N ALA A 152 10.20 9.34 -27.28
CA ALA A 152 10.06 8.37 -26.20
C ALA A 152 9.19 7.16 -26.58
N GLU A 153 8.15 7.34 -27.41
CA GLU A 153 7.28 6.27 -27.89
C GLU A 153 8.00 5.38 -28.91
N THR A 154 8.67 6.00 -29.89
CA THR A 154 9.43 5.28 -30.94
C THR A 154 10.53 4.39 -30.32
N SER A 155 11.14 4.84 -29.21
CA SER A 155 12.18 4.08 -28.50
C SER A 155 11.66 3.09 -27.45
N GLY A 156 10.34 2.99 -27.25
CA GLY A 156 9.72 2.18 -26.20
C GLY A 156 9.93 2.70 -24.77
N MET A 157 10.69 3.79 -24.59
CA MET A 157 10.97 4.40 -23.28
C MET A 157 9.70 4.89 -22.59
N MET A 158 8.72 5.37 -23.36
CA MET A 158 7.45 5.86 -22.82
C MET A 158 6.67 4.75 -22.12
N ARG A 159 6.68 3.52 -22.65
CA ARG A 159 6.04 2.36 -22.02
C ARG A 159 6.61 2.08 -20.64
N GLU A 160 7.93 2.17 -20.49
CA GLU A 160 8.61 2.02 -19.19
C GLU A 160 8.27 3.16 -18.23
N ILE A 161 8.19 4.41 -18.72
CA ILE A 161 7.77 5.56 -17.90
C ILE A 161 6.34 5.37 -17.37
N VAL A 162 5.42 4.93 -18.23
CA VAL A 162 4.03 4.63 -17.85
C VAL A 162 3.98 3.45 -16.86
N ASN A 163 4.77 2.40 -17.06
CA ASN A 163 4.91 1.28 -16.12
C ASN A 163 5.45 1.72 -14.74
N ILE A 164 6.32 2.74 -14.70
CA ILE A 164 6.82 3.31 -13.45
C ILE A 164 5.72 4.15 -12.77
N ALA A 165 4.96 4.93 -13.56
CA ALA A 165 3.84 5.73 -13.07
C ALA A 165 2.64 4.89 -12.61
N SER A 166 2.41 3.71 -13.20
CA SER A 166 1.28 2.83 -12.86
C SER A 166 1.26 2.45 -11.38
N ARG A 167 2.43 2.28 -10.76
CA ARG A 167 2.54 2.04 -9.30
C ARG A 167 1.99 3.21 -8.47
N LEU A 168 2.13 4.45 -8.94
CA LEU A 168 1.52 5.62 -8.30
C LEU A 168 0.00 5.64 -8.53
N VAL A 169 -0.45 5.23 -9.71
CA VAL A 169 -1.88 5.17 -10.09
C VAL A 169 -2.62 4.12 -9.25
N THR A 170 -2.05 2.93 -9.06
CA THR A 170 -2.59 1.89 -8.17
C THR A 170 -2.69 2.40 -6.74
N ASN A 171 -1.66 3.12 -6.27
CA ASN A 171 -1.59 3.68 -4.92
C ASN A 171 -2.14 5.11 -4.81
N ALA A 172 -2.98 5.56 -5.76
CA ALA A 172 -3.54 6.92 -5.78
C ALA A 172 -4.31 7.24 -4.49
N GLU A 173 -5.02 6.25 -3.94
CA GLU A 173 -5.71 6.41 -2.67
C GLU A 173 -4.75 6.71 -1.51
N SER A 174 -3.62 6.01 -1.42
CA SER A 174 -2.58 6.27 -0.41
C SER A 174 -1.97 7.67 -0.54
N LEU A 175 -1.82 8.18 -1.78
CA LEU A 175 -1.33 9.55 -2.03
C LEU A 175 -2.31 10.62 -1.54
N LEU A 176 -3.62 10.36 -1.60
CA LEU A 176 -4.64 11.27 -1.06
C LEU A 176 -4.55 11.39 0.47
N GLU A 177 -4.32 10.28 1.17
CA GLU A 177 -4.23 10.20 2.64
C GLU A 177 -3.04 10.98 3.23
N ASN A 178 -2.01 11.27 2.43
CA ASN A 178 -0.82 12.06 2.80
C ASN A 178 0.01 11.54 3.98
N LYS A 179 -0.08 10.25 4.30
CA LYS A 179 0.58 9.68 5.47
C LYS A 179 2.07 9.42 5.22
N THR A 180 2.86 9.52 6.28
CA THR A 180 4.30 9.25 6.25
C THR A 180 4.73 8.49 7.50
N SER A 181 5.59 7.50 7.34
CA SER A 181 6.26 6.74 8.41
C SER A 181 7.39 7.53 9.10
N ASN A 182 7.74 8.72 8.59
CA ASN A 182 8.85 9.55 9.07
C ASN A 182 8.88 9.76 10.59
N ILE A 183 7.72 9.97 11.24
CA ILE A 183 7.68 10.25 12.68
C ILE A 183 8.12 9.02 13.48
N CYS A 184 7.68 7.82 13.05
CA CYS A 184 8.07 6.55 13.64
C CYS A 184 9.55 6.28 13.40
N GLU A 185 10.05 6.51 12.18
CA GLU A 185 11.49 6.37 11.87
C GLU A 185 12.36 7.32 12.70
N GLN A 186 11.94 8.58 12.82
CA GLN A 186 12.65 9.58 13.62
C GLN A 186 12.65 9.19 15.10
N PHE A 187 11.50 8.74 15.63
CA PHE A 187 11.42 8.31 17.01
C PHE A 187 12.27 7.07 17.27
N ASN A 188 12.22 6.07 16.39
CA ASN A 188 13.09 4.89 16.45
C ASN A 188 14.57 5.27 16.42
N SER A 189 14.96 6.28 15.64
CA SER A 189 16.33 6.79 15.66
C SER A 189 16.71 7.40 17.02
N VAL A 190 15.77 8.03 17.73
CA VAL A 190 16.00 8.55 19.08
C VAL A 190 16.09 7.41 20.09
N ILE A 191 15.20 6.41 20.02
CA ILE A 191 15.29 5.19 20.84
C ILE A 191 16.67 4.53 20.68
N ASN A 192 17.09 4.27 19.43
CA ASN A 192 18.38 3.66 19.13
C ASN A 192 19.56 4.43 19.71
N LYS A 193 19.45 5.76 19.78
CA LYS A 193 20.47 6.61 20.41
C LYS A 193 20.53 6.43 21.92
N HIS A 194 19.39 6.28 22.60
CA HIS A 194 19.32 6.07 24.05
C HIS A 194 19.70 4.64 24.46
N ILE A 195 19.47 3.68 23.57
CA ILE A 195 19.86 2.27 23.74
C ILE A 195 21.32 2.03 23.30
N ALA A 196 21.96 2.99 22.63
CA ALA A 196 23.30 2.87 22.02
C ALA A 196 23.42 1.79 20.92
N GLY A 197 22.29 1.37 20.35
CA GLY A 197 22.21 0.35 19.30
C GLY A 197 22.77 -1.01 19.71
N LYS A 198 23.14 -1.84 18.73
CA LYS A 198 23.72 -3.19 18.95
C LYS A 198 25.11 -3.21 19.61
N ARG A 199 25.69 -2.04 19.96
CA ARG A 199 27.10 -1.93 20.37
C ARG A 199 27.34 -2.19 21.86
N LEU A 200 26.33 -1.95 22.69
CA LEU A 200 26.42 -2.12 24.13
C LEU A 200 25.12 -2.77 24.59
N ASN A 201 25.22 -4.00 25.10
CA ASN A 201 24.03 -4.70 25.58
C ASN A 201 23.63 -4.15 26.95
N PHE A 202 22.72 -3.18 26.95
CA PHE A 202 22.14 -2.62 28.17
C PHE A 202 20.88 -3.36 28.62
N SER A 203 20.58 -4.55 28.07
CA SER A 203 19.33 -5.28 28.36
C SER A 203 19.26 -5.91 29.76
N SER A 204 20.24 -5.68 30.63
CA SER A 204 20.12 -6.04 32.05
C SER A 204 18.95 -5.26 32.69
N ARG A 205 18.06 -6.02 33.36
CA ARG A 205 16.72 -5.70 33.88
C ARG A 205 16.43 -4.20 34.13
N GLY A 206 15.34 -3.69 33.52
CA GLY A 206 14.78 -2.34 33.76
C GLY A 206 15.38 -1.21 32.93
N ASN A 207 16.50 -1.44 32.24
CA ASN A 207 17.17 -0.41 31.46
C ASN A 207 16.48 -0.09 30.12
N TYR A 208 15.84 -1.05 29.46
CA TYR A 208 15.22 -0.79 28.14
C TYR A 208 14.03 0.16 28.26
N ASN A 209 13.04 -0.17 29.09
CA ASN A 209 11.83 0.64 29.27
C ASN A 209 12.17 2.07 29.72
N THR A 210 13.03 2.22 30.74
CA THR A 210 13.50 3.53 31.22
C THR A 210 14.20 4.34 30.11
N ARG A 211 14.93 3.69 29.20
CA ARG A 211 15.58 4.36 28.06
C ARG A 211 14.58 4.74 26.97
N VAL A 212 13.55 3.92 26.73
CA VAL A 212 12.45 4.27 25.83
C VAL A 212 11.67 5.45 26.41
N GLU A 213 11.35 5.45 27.71
CA GLU A 213 10.72 6.59 28.39
C GLU A 213 11.57 7.86 28.28
N ALA A 214 12.88 7.76 28.52
CA ALA A 214 13.80 8.88 28.31
C ALA A 214 13.81 9.35 26.85
N ALA A 215 13.72 8.43 25.89
CA ALA A 215 13.60 8.75 24.47
C ALA A 215 12.26 9.45 24.15
N ILE A 216 11.15 9.05 24.78
CA ILE A 216 9.84 9.71 24.65
C ILE A 216 9.95 11.17 25.10
N VAL A 217 10.49 11.41 26.31
CA VAL A 217 10.65 12.77 26.83
C VAL A 217 11.59 13.58 25.93
N SER A 218 12.68 12.98 25.44
CA SER A 218 13.63 13.58 24.49
C SER A 218 12.98 13.99 23.16
N PHE A 219 12.17 13.10 22.58
CA PHE A 219 11.51 13.29 21.30
C PHE A 219 10.45 14.40 21.38
N ASN A 220 9.59 14.35 22.40
CA ASN A 220 8.47 15.28 22.54
C ASN A 220 8.90 16.67 23.01
N SER A 221 9.82 16.76 23.98
CA SER A 221 10.17 18.05 24.59
C SER A 221 11.27 18.81 23.86
N LYS A 222 12.13 18.14 23.07
CA LYS A 222 13.39 18.65 22.47
C LYS A 222 14.42 19.22 23.48
N GLN A 223 14.00 19.49 24.72
CA GLN A 223 14.77 20.01 25.87
C GLN A 223 14.57 19.11 27.11
N TYR A 224 14.65 17.78 26.96
CA TYR A 224 14.27 16.83 28.02
C TYR A 224 14.95 17.07 29.37
N LEU A 225 16.23 17.44 29.40
CA LEU A 225 16.93 17.74 30.67
C LEU A 225 16.27 18.89 31.45
N ARG A 226 15.80 19.92 30.74
CA ARG A 226 15.06 21.02 31.36
C ARG A 226 13.69 20.56 31.84
N GLN A 227 13.01 19.76 31.02
CA GLN A 227 11.66 19.29 31.33
C GLN A 227 11.68 18.38 32.56
N ILE A 228 12.57 17.40 32.60
CA ILE A 228 12.78 16.48 33.72
C ILE A 228 13.11 17.26 35.00
N HIS A 229 14.05 18.20 34.94
CA HIS A 229 14.39 19.03 36.09
C HIS A 229 13.19 19.82 36.59
N LYS A 230 12.43 20.46 35.69
CA LYS A 230 11.26 21.26 36.05
C LYS A 230 10.15 20.41 36.66
N THR A 231 9.93 19.18 36.18
CA THR A 231 8.92 18.28 36.74
C THR A 231 9.35 17.74 38.11
N LEU A 232 10.62 17.36 38.28
CA LEU A 232 11.11 16.81 39.55
C LEU A 232 11.22 17.86 40.65
N THR A 233 11.73 19.05 40.33
CA THR A 233 12.03 20.09 41.33
C THR A 233 10.93 21.16 41.44
N LYS A 234 9.90 21.11 40.58
CA LYS A 234 8.91 22.19 40.36
C LYS A 234 9.50 23.56 40.02
N CYS A 235 10.83 23.66 39.90
CA CYS A 235 11.58 24.88 39.69
C CYS A 235 12.35 24.84 38.37
N SER A 236 12.63 26.03 37.82
CA SER A 236 13.48 26.15 36.64
C SER A 236 14.93 25.76 36.99
N PRO A 237 15.71 25.18 36.05
CA PRO A 237 17.14 24.97 36.28
C PRO A 237 17.83 26.26 36.71
N GLY A 238 18.73 26.16 37.68
CA GLY A 238 19.55 27.29 38.16
C GLY A 238 20.46 27.86 37.07
N ILE A 239 21.24 28.89 37.43
CA ILE A 239 22.10 29.64 36.50
C ILE A 239 23.06 28.71 35.73
N PHE A 240 23.72 27.77 36.42
CA PHE A 240 24.61 26.79 35.81
C PHE A 240 23.90 25.82 34.86
N GLY A 241 22.72 25.32 35.26
CA GLY A 241 21.90 24.45 34.42
C GLY A 241 21.45 25.16 33.13
N LYS A 242 21.04 26.43 33.22
CA LYS A 242 20.72 27.26 32.06
C LYS A 242 21.94 27.47 31.15
N LYS A 243 23.13 27.73 31.73
CA LYS A 243 24.39 27.89 30.97
C LYS A 243 24.79 26.62 30.23
N PHE A 244 24.67 25.45 30.88
CA PHE A 244 24.93 24.15 30.27
C PHE A 244 23.98 23.87 29.09
N LEU A 245 22.67 24.08 29.28
CA LEU A 245 21.67 23.88 28.23
C LEU A 245 21.92 24.79 27.02
N LYS A 246 22.23 26.07 27.25
CA LYS A 246 22.60 27.03 26.17
C LYS A 246 23.84 26.56 25.41
N ASN A 247 24.88 26.12 26.10
CA ASN A 247 26.10 25.63 25.45
C ASN A 247 25.83 24.38 24.60
N ARG A 248 25.02 23.45 25.11
CA ARG A 248 24.65 22.23 24.37
C ARG A 248 23.82 22.53 23.12
N GLN A 249 22.91 23.50 23.20
CA GLN A 249 22.14 23.97 22.04
C GLN A 249 23.07 24.64 21.01
N ARG A 250 23.99 25.49 21.45
CA ARG A 250 25.02 26.11 20.59
C ARG A 250 25.85 25.08 19.84
N ILE A 251 26.37 24.06 20.54
CA ILE A 251 27.15 22.97 19.91
C ILE A 251 26.30 22.26 18.85
N ARG A 252 25.06 21.87 19.16
CA ARG A 252 24.16 21.20 18.21
C ARG A 252 23.91 22.04 16.95
N LEU A 253 23.62 23.33 17.12
CA LEU A 253 23.39 24.26 16.01
C LEU A 253 24.64 24.39 15.13
N ASN A 254 25.82 24.55 15.74
CA ASN A 254 27.08 24.64 15.02
C ASN A 254 27.41 23.35 14.26
N THR A 255 27.18 22.17 14.86
CA THR A 255 27.35 20.89 14.16
C THR A 255 26.39 20.77 12.98
N SER A 256 25.12 21.18 13.13
CA SER A 256 24.14 21.17 12.04
C SER A 256 24.54 22.10 10.90
N LYS A 257 24.94 23.34 11.20
CA LYS A 257 25.44 24.32 10.22
C LYS A 257 26.69 23.79 9.50
N ARG A 258 27.64 23.22 10.23
CA ARG A 258 28.85 22.61 9.65
C ARG A 258 28.51 21.45 8.70
N ARG A 259 27.53 20.60 9.03
CA ARG A 259 27.07 19.52 8.12
C ARG A 259 26.37 20.04 6.86
N GLN A 260 25.72 21.20 6.92
CA GLN A 260 25.09 21.85 5.76
C GLN A 260 26.13 22.52 4.85
N LEU A 261 27.13 23.17 5.45
CA LEU A 261 28.22 23.85 4.72
C LEU A 261 29.21 22.87 4.10
N PHE A 262 29.46 21.74 4.79
CA PHE A 262 30.33 20.67 4.33
C PHE A 262 29.53 19.37 4.27
N PRO A 263 28.69 19.16 3.24
CA PRO A 263 28.02 17.89 3.04
C PRO A 263 29.12 16.85 2.80
N GLU A 264 29.41 16.05 3.83
CA GLU A 264 30.45 15.03 3.74
C GLU A 264 30.17 14.12 2.54
N LYS A 265 31.07 14.13 1.55
CA LYS A 265 31.18 13.08 0.52
C LYS A 265 31.68 11.78 1.17
N ARG A 266 31.08 11.31 2.26
CA ARG A 266 31.38 9.98 2.78
C ARG A 266 30.81 8.99 1.78
N LYS A 267 31.68 8.35 1.00
CA LYS A 267 31.39 7.08 0.33
C LYS A 267 30.95 6.13 1.44
N ALA A 268 29.65 5.94 1.63
CA ALA A 268 29.14 4.92 2.53
C ALA A 268 29.74 3.60 2.05
N LYS A 269 30.50 2.89 2.91
CA LYS A 269 30.81 1.49 2.66
C LYS A 269 29.45 0.79 2.48
N LYS A 270 29.23 0.19 1.31
CA LYS A 270 28.07 -0.68 1.09
C LYS A 270 28.06 -1.69 2.25
N SER A 271 26.97 -1.77 3.01
CA SER A 271 26.80 -2.91 3.91
C SER A 271 26.81 -4.15 3.02
N LYS A 272 27.71 -5.09 3.32
CA LYS A 272 27.48 -6.47 2.89
C LYS A 272 26.23 -6.90 3.67
N THR A 273 25.15 -7.13 2.95
CA THR A 273 24.00 -7.85 3.48
C THR A 273 24.43 -9.31 3.53
N ASP A 274 24.61 -9.84 4.73
CA ASP A 274 24.55 -11.29 4.89
C ASP A 274 23.10 -11.71 4.59
N GLY A 275 22.96 -12.92 4.03
CA GLY A 275 21.72 -13.42 3.42
C GLY A 275 20.52 -13.49 4.38
N GLU A 276 19.40 -13.97 3.82
CA GLU A 276 18.15 -14.15 4.56
C GLU A 276 18.38 -15.08 5.76
N ASP A 277 17.91 -14.64 6.92
CA ASP A 277 17.93 -15.34 8.20
C ASP A 277 17.15 -16.67 8.07
N GLU A 278 17.77 -17.80 8.41
CA GLU A 278 17.13 -19.13 8.40
C GLU A 278 15.91 -19.18 9.36
N ASP A 279 15.84 -18.25 10.31
CA ASP A 279 14.73 -18.16 11.28
C ASP A 279 13.59 -17.20 10.83
N TYR A 280 13.63 -16.69 9.59
CA TYR A 280 12.57 -15.83 9.06
C TYR A 280 11.31 -16.62 8.67
N GLY A 281 10.42 -16.85 9.64
CA GLY A 281 9.01 -17.12 9.36
C GLY A 281 8.51 -18.55 9.53
N LEU A 282 8.85 -19.22 10.63
CA LEU A 282 8.04 -20.34 11.09
C LEU A 282 6.74 -19.80 11.71
N ALA A 283 5.68 -19.73 10.91
CA ALA A 283 4.34 -19.51 11.41
C ALA A 283 4.00 -20.65 12.39
N GLU A 284 3.71 -20.29 13.65
CA GLU A 284 3.26 -21.26 14.64
C GLU A 284 2.06 -22.04 14.09
N PRO A 285 2.00 -23.37 14.31
CA PRO A 285 0.86 -24.15 13.92
C PRO A 285 -0.41 -23.58 14.56
N LEU A 286 -1.46 -23.39 13.76
CA LEU A 286 -2.79 -23.00 14.23
C LEU A 286 -3.24 -24.01 15.29
N ILE A 287 -3.22 -23.60 16.56
CA ILE A 287 -3.75 -24.40 17.67
C ILE A 287 -5.27 -24.42 17.50
N GLU A 288 -5.85 -25.62 17.42
CA GLU A 288 -7.30 -25.81 17.34
C GLU A 288 -7.93 -25.48 18.70
N PHE A 289 -8.43 -24.24 18.84
CA PHE A 289 -8.96 -23.70 20.11
C PHE A 289 -10.44 -24.00 20.38
N PHE A 290 -11.17 -24.65 19.47
CA PHE A 290 -12.63 -24.80 19.60
C PHE A 290 -13.03 -26.26 19.71
N SER A 291 -13.97 -26.55 20.62
CA SER A 291 -14.63 -27.87 20.64
C SER A 291 -15.48 -28.07 19.38
N SER A 292 -15.77 -29.33 19.03
CA SER A 292 -16.62 -29.63 17.87
C SER A 292 -18.01 -28.99 17.96
N GLU A 293 -18.53 -28.83 19.18
CA GLU A 293 -19.82 -28.20 19.45
C GLU A 293 -19.78 -26.68 19.24
N GLU A 294 -18.72 -26.01 19.74
CA GLU A 294 -18.50 -24.58 19.49
C GLU A 294 -18.31 -24.27 18.00
N MET A 295 -17.68 -25.17 17.26
CA MET A 295 -17.48 -25.04 15.82
C MET A 295 -18.82 -25.09 15.06
N GLU A 296 -19.70 -26.02 15.41
CA GLU A 296 -21.01 -26.15 14.77
C GLU A 296 -21.92 -24.95 15.09
N ASN A 297 -21.91 -24.48 16.35
CA ASN A 297 -22.65 -23.28 16.74
C ASN A 297 -22.17 -22.04 15.95
N LYS A 298 -20.85 -21.84 15.82
CA LYS A 298 -20.30 -20.73 15.03
C LYS A 298 -20.63 -20.84 13.55
N LYS A 299 -20.65 -22.06 13.00
CA LYS A 299 -21.04 -22.31 11.60
C LYS A 299 -22.49 -21.91 11.37
N ILE A 300 -23.41 -22.28 12.26
CA ILE A 300 -24.83 -21.92 12.15
C ILE A 300 -25.00 -20.40 12.20
N THR A 301 -24.42 -19.73 13.21
CA THR A 301 -24.48 -18.26 13.34
C THR A 301 -23.94 -17.56 12.09
N PHE A 302 -22.83 -18.05 11.54
CA PHE A 302 -22.23 -17.49 10.33
C PHE A 302 -23.13 -17.64 9.10
N LEU A 303 -23.80 -18.80 8.93
CA LEU A 303 -24.75 -19.01 7.83
C LEU A 303 -25.98 -18.11 7.95
N GLU A 304 -26.49 -17.88 9.16
CA GLU A 304 -27.57 -16.93 9.40
C GLU A 304 -27.18 -15.49 9.07
N GLU A 305 -25.97 -15.07 9.45
CA GLU A 305 -25.44 -13.74 9.12
C GLU A 305 -25.33 -13.54 7.61
N LEU A 306 -24.86 -14.56 6.87
CA LEU A 306 -24.80 -14.52 5.41
C LEU A 306 -26.17 -14.42 4.75
N GLY A 307 -27.19 -15.06 5.32
CA GLY A 307 -28.58 -15.03 4.81
C GLY A 307 -29.26 -13.67 4.99
N ARG A 308 -28.82 -12.86 5.97
CA ARG A 308 -29.35 -11.50 6.21
C ARG A 308 -28.75 -10.44 5.26
N ALA A 309 -27.78 -10.82 4.42
CA ALA A 309 -27.09 -9.88 3.55
C ALA A 309 -27.97 -9.44 2.37
N ASP A 310 -27.92 -8.14 2.03
CA ASP A 310 -28.63 -7.61 0.87
C ASP A 310 -27.88 -7.94 -0.43
N VAL A 311 -28.32 -9.02 -1.09
CA VAL A 311 -27.72 -9.54 -2.32
C VAL A 311 -27.71 -8.51 -3.45
N LYS A 312 -28.77 -7.70 -3.59
CA LYS A 312 -28.87 -6.70 -4.67
C LYS A 312 -27.89 -5.56 -4.45
N LYS A 313 -27.73 -5.13 -3.20
CA LYS A 313 -26.74 -4.11 -2.84
C LYS A 313 -25.31 -4.60 -3.07
N ILE A 314 -25.01 -5.84 -2.68
CA ILE A 314 -23.68 -6.43 -2.90
C ILE A 314 -23.35 -6.51 -4.38
N GLU A 315 -24.28 -6.95 -5.23
CA GLU A 315 -24.08 -6.97 -6.69
C GLU A 315 -23.70 -5.58 -7.19
N PHE A 316 -24.48 -4.56 -6.83
CA PHE A 316 -24.27 -3.19 -7.27
C PHE A 316 -22.91 -2.61 -6.83
N GLU A 317 -22.53 -2.79 -5.56
CA GLU A 317 -21.27 -2.28 -5.00
C GLU A 317 -20.02 -3.05 -5.50
N THR A 318 -20.23 -4.22 -6.11
CA THR A 318 -19.14 -5.08 -6.61
C THR A 318 -19.05 -5.17 -8.13
N ARG A 319 -19.81 -4.36 -8.89
CA ARG A 319 -19.75 -4.31 -10.37
C ARG A 319 -18.38 -4.00 -10.95
N GLU A 320 -17.56 -3.25 -10.22
CA GLU A 320 -16.18 -2.97 -10.65
C GLU A 320 -15.23 -4.18 -10.43
N GLN A 321 -15.75 -5.31 -9.95
CA GLN A 321 -15.08 -6.59 -9.73
C GLN A 321 -13.68 -6.44 -9.10
N SER A 322 -12.64 -6.70 -9.89
CA SER A 322 -11.24 -6.66 -9.44
C SER A 322 -10.74 -5.29 -8.96
N ASN A 323 -11.48 -4.21 -9.25
CA ASN A 323 -11.20 -2.86 -8.77
C ASN A 323 -11.95 -2.52 -7.45
N SER A 324 -12.91 -3.34 -7.03
CA SER A 324 -13.68 -3.16 -5.79
C SER A 324 -13.07 -3.98 -4.65
N GLU A 325 -12.71 -3.33 -3.54
CA GLU A 325 -12.22 -4.03 -2.33
C GLU A 325 -13.32 -4.90 -1.70
N MET A 326 -14.57 -4.48 -1.82
CA MET A 326 -15.73 -5.22 -1.33
C MET A 326 -15.91 -6.56 -2.06
N TRP A 327 -15.62 -6.60 -3.36
CA TRP A 327 -15.66 -7.83 -4.16
C TRP A 327 -14.69 -8.89 -3.62
N TYR A 328 -13.49 -8.50 -3.20
CA TYR A 328 -12.55 -9.43 -2.58
C TYR A 328 -13.00 -9.90 -1.20
N ASN A 329 -13.64 -9.04 -0.42
CA ASN A 329 -14.10 -9.39 0.93
C ASN A 329 -15.25 -10.39 0.90
N GLU A 330 -16.24 -10.17 0.03
CA GLU A 330 -17.35 -11.12 -0.16
C GLU A 330 -16.86 -12.48 -0.69
N ARG A 331 -15.86 -12.50 -1.57
CA ARG A 331 -15.24 -13.74 -2.09
C ARG A 331 -14.40 -14.52 -1.07
N LYS A 332 -14.05 -13.92 0.08
CA LYS A 332 -13.36 -14.62 1.18
C LYS A 332 -14.34 -15.37 2.09
N ILE A 333 -15.58 -14.87 2.20
CA ILE A 333 -16.62 -15.45 3.05
C ILE A 333 -17.54 -16.40 2.28
N ARG A 334 -17.45 -16.45 0.95
CA ARG A 334 -18.25 -17.32 0.06
C ARG A 334 -17.39 -18.21 -0.83
N LEU A 335 -17.94 -19.36 -1.22
CA LEU A 335 -17.35 -20.27 -2.20
C LEU A 335 -17.67 -19.76 -3.61
N THR A 336 -16.61 -19.46 -4.37
CA THR A 336 -16.73 -18.90 -5.71
C THR A 336 -16.67 -19.96 -6.79
N ALA A 337 -17.39 -19.76 -7.91
CA ALA A 337 -17.40 -20.68 -9.06
C ALA A 337 -16.00 -21.11 -9.53
N SER A 338 -15.04 -20.17 -9.58
CA SER A 338 -13.64 -20.43 -9.97
C SER A 338 -12.90 -21.44 -9.06
N ARG A 339 -13.34 -21.60 -7.81
CA ARG A 339 -12.74 -22.52 -6.82
C ARG A 339 -13.63 -23.74 -6.55
N PHE A 340 -14.92 -23.65 -6.87
CA PHE A 340 -15.90 -24.70 -6.60
C PHE A 340 -15.51 -26.04 -7.25
N GLY A 341 -15.02 -26.01 -8.49
CA GLY A 341 -14.55 -27.22 -9.18
C GLY A 341 -13.39 -27.93 -8.48
N GLN A 342 -12.51 -27.21 -7.78
CA GLN A 342 -11.44 -27.81 -6.98
C GLN A 342 -12.01 -28.49 -5.72
N ILE A 343 -12.99 -27.84 -5.09
CA ILE A 343 -13.63 -28.33 -3.87
C ILE A 343 -14.41 -29.62 -4.15
N CYS A 344 -15.22 -29.65 -5.21
CA CYS A 344 -15.99 -30.84 -5.59
C CYS A 344 -15.10 -32.05 -5.97
N LYS A 345 -13.89 -31.80 -6.48
CA LYS A 345 -12.94 -32.85 -6.88
C LYS A 345 -12.00 -33.28 -5.75
N MET A 346 -12.10 -32.67 -4.57
CA MET A 346 -11.25 -32.96 -3.42
C MET A 346 -11.63 -34.32 -2.84
N ARG A 347 -10.63 -35.18 -2.62
CA ARG A 347 -10.84 -36.49 -1.98
C ARG A 347 -11.04 -36.30 -0.48
N SER A 348 -11.82 -37.16 0.15
CA SER A 348 -12.07 -37.14 1.61
C SER A 348 -10.81 -37.24 2.46
N ASN A 349 -9.74 -37.85 1.94
CA ASN A 349 -8.45 -37.97 2.61
C ASN A 349 -7.50 -36.78 2.38
N THR A 350 -7.85 -35.84 1.49
CA THR A 350 -7.03 -34.67 1.20
C THR A 350 -7.38 -33.56 2.18
N SER A 351 -6.40 -33.09 2.95
CA SER A 351 -6.62 -32.00 3.90
C SER A 351 -7.11 -30.74 3.19
N CYS A 352 -8.24 -30.20 3.65
CA CYS A 352 -8.79 -28.94 3.17
C CYS A 352 -7.96 -27.72 3.60
N LYS A 353 -6.98 -27.88 4.50
CA LYS A 353 -6.20 -26.80 5.11
C LYS A 353 -5.61 -25.83 4.09
N ASN A 354 -4.93 -26.35 3.06
CA ASN A 354 -4.31 -25.50 2.03
C ASN A 354 -5.35 -24.79 1.16
N VAL A 355 -6.47 -25.46 0.86
CA VAL A 355 -7.56 -24.87 0.07
C VAL A 355 -8.22 -23.74 0.86
N VAL A 356 -8.54 -23.96 2.13
CA VAL A 356 -9.11 -22.97 3.04
C VAL A 356 -8.15 -21.81 3.27
N HIS A 357 -6.87 -22.10 3.52
CA HIS A 357 -5.84 -21.07 3.64
C HIS A 357 -5.75 -20.21 2.38
N ASN A 358 -5.76 -20.83 1.20
CA ASN A 358 -5.76 -20.10 -0.06
C ASN A 358 -7.06 -19.30 -0.27
N ILE A 359 -8.20 -19.78 0.23
CA ILE A 359 -9.45 -19.04 0.14
C ILE A 359 -9.41 -17.77 0.99
N LEU A 360 -8.92 -17.89 2.23
CA LEU A 360 -8.94 -16.83 3.23
C LEU A 360 -7.80 -15.82 3.10
N TYR A 361 -6.63 -16.28 2.68
CA TYR A 361 -5.37 -15.54 2.81
C TYR A 361 -4.54 -15.45 1.54
N ALA A 362 -4.80 -16.27 0.50
CA ALA A 362 -4.08 -16.05 -0.75
C ALA A 362 -4.44 -14.66 -1.26
N SER A 363 -3.43 -13.80 -1.33
CA SER A 363 -3.55 -12.54 -2.02
C SER A 363 -3.67 -12.87 -3.50
N ASP A 364 -4.81 -12.53 -4.12
CA ASP A 364 -4.98 -12.51 -5.58
C ASP A 364 -4.01 -11.50 -6.27
N SER A 365 -3.03 -10.97 -5.53
CA SER A 365 -1.87 -10.23 -5.99
C SER A 365 -0.83 -11.09 -6.74
N LEU A 366 -1.11 -12.36 -7.03
CA LEU A 366 -0.40 -13.10 -8.06
C LEU A 366 -0.75 -12.47 -9.43
N GLN A 367 -0.17 -11.30 -9.69
CA GLN A 367 -0.10 -10.66 -11.00
C GLN A 367 0.82 -11.50 -11.89
N THR A 368 0.37 -12.72 -12.20
CA THR A 368 0.97 -13.48 -13.28
C THR A 368 0.72 -12.70 -14.58
N LYS A 369 1.68 -12.77 -15.50
CA LYS A 369 1.54 -12.12 -16.82
C LYS A 369 0.22 -12.51 -17.50
N SER A 370 -0.23 -13.75 -17.31
CA SER A 370 -1.50 -14.25 -17.84
C SER A 370 -2.73 -13.58 -17.22
N VAL A 371 -2.77 -13.39 -15.90
CA VAL A 371 -3.88 -12.68 -15.23
C VAL A 371 -3.92 -11.21 -15.63
N GLN A 372 -2.74 -10.57 -15.72
CA GLN A 372 -2.68 -9.18 -16.18
C GLN A 372 -3.15 -9.04 -17.63
N TYR A 373 -2.67 -9.90 -18.53
CA TYR A 373 -3.10 -9.94 -19.92
C TYR A 373 -4.61 -10.20 -20.04
N GLY A 374 -5.14 -11.12 -19.23
CA GLY A 374 -6.57 -11.38 -19.14
C GLY A 374 -7.38 -10.12 -18.86
N ARG A 375 -7.01 -9.39 -17.80
CA ARG A 375 -7.68 -8.13 -17.40
C ARG A 375 -7.60 -7.05 -18.48
N GLU A 376 -6.47 -6.94 -19.18
CA GLU A 376 -6.28 -5.94 -20.24
C GLU A 376 -7.11 -6.28 -21.50
N MET A 377 -7.26 -7.56 -21.82
CA MET A 377 -7.95 -8.04 -23.02
C MET A 377 -9.45 -8.29 -22.82
N GLU A 378 -9.91 -8.44 -21.58
CA GLU A 378 -11.31 -8.76 -21.26
C GLU A 378 -12.30 -7.77 -21.89
N THR A 379 -12.04 -6.46 -21.74
CA THR A 379 -12.88 -5.41 -22.32
C THR A 379 -12.90 -5.48 -23.85
N LEU A 380 -11.76 -5.73 -24.48
CA LEU A 380 -11.65 -5.86 -25.94
C LEU A 380 -12.37 -7.11 -26.45
N ALA A 381 -12.25 -8.23 -25.72
CA ALA A 381 -12.92 -9.47 -26.04
C ALA A 381 -14.44 -9.34 -25.91
N ARG A 382 -14.94 -8.65 -24.88
CA ARG A 382 -16.36 -8.33 -24.70
C ARG A 382 -16.89 -7.50 -25.87
N GLN A 383 -16.22 -6.41 -26.24
CA GLN A 383 -16.60 -5.57 -27.38
C GLN A 383 -16.63 -6.36 -28.71
N LYS A 384 -15.65 -7.23 -28.92
CA LYS A 384 -15.60 -8.08 -30.12
C LYS A 384 -16.72 -9.11 -30.13
N PHE A 385 -17.07 -9.67 -28.97
CA PHE A 385 -18.21 -10.57 -28.84
C PHE A 385 -19.51 -9.83 -29.18
N GLU A 386 -19.76 -8.65 -28.61
CA GLU A 386 -20.96 -7.83 -28.89
C GLU A 386 -21.10 -7.51 -30.39
N GLN A 387 -19.99 -7.22 -31.07
CA GLN A 387 -19.99 -6.98 -32.53
C GLN A 387 -20.37 -8.22 -33.34
N LEU A 388 -19.94 -9.41 -32.91
CA LEU A 388 -20.17 -10.67 -33.63
C LEU A 388 -21.58 -11.22 -33.36
N SER A 389 -22.01 -11.21 -32.09
CA SER A 389 -23.31 -11.75 -31.68
C SER A 389 -24.46 -10.77 -31.95
N LYS A 390 -24.17 -9.47 -32.09
CA LYS A 390 -25.15 -8.37 -32.12
C LYS A 390 -26.01 -8.27 -30.84
N GLU A 391 -25.62 -9.00 -29.79
CA GLU A 391 -26.27 -8.99 -28.50
C GLU A 391 -25.49 -8.09 -27.54
N LYS A 392 -26.22 -7.39 -26.67
CA LYS A 392 -25.63 -6.49 -25.68
C LYS A 392 -25.21 -7.27 -24.44
N VAL A 393 -23.97 -7.06 -23.99
CA VAL A 393 -23.44 -7.68 -22.77
C VAL A 393 -23.53 -6.68 -21.63
N TYR A 394 -24.15 -7.09 -20.52
CA TYR A 394 -24.25 -6.30 -19.31
C TYR A 394 -23.16 -6.71 -18.32
N GLU A 395 -22.48 -5.71 -17.76
CA GLU A 395 -21.54 -5.90 -16.66
C GLU A 395 -22.29 -6.15 -15.35
N ASN A 396 -21.76 -7.06 -14.54
CA ASN A 396 -22.33 -7.50 -13.29
C ASN A 396 -21.25 -7.61 -12.20
N GLY A 397 -21.69 -7.47 -10.95
CA GLY A 397 -20.86 -7.72 -9.78
C GLY A 397 -20.84 -9.18 -9.37
N LEU A 398 -20.65 -9.39 -8.08
CA LEU A 398 -20.75 -10.70 -7.46
C LEU A 398 -22.24 -11.07 -7.30
N ILE A 399 -22.67 -12.15 -7.96
CA ILE A 399 -24.00 -12.74 -7.84
C ILE A 399 -23.95 -13.80 -6.74
N ILE A 400 -24.85 -13.70 -5.77
CA ILE A 400 -24.98 -14.65 -4.66
C ILE A 400 -26.22 -15.50 -4.89
N ASP A 401 -26.11 -16.79 -4.59
CA ASP A 401 -27.24 -17.70 -4.71
C ASP A 401 -28.31 -17.41 -3.62
N PRO A 402 -29.59 -17.26 -3.98
CA PRO A 402 -30.65 -16.91 -3.04
C PRO A 402 -31.02 -18.05 -2.08
N GLU A 403 -30.79 -19.31 -2.46
CA GLU A 403 -31.07 -20.50 -1.65
C GLU A 403 -29.87 -20.86 -0.78
N PHE A 404 -28.65 -20.70 -1.32
CA PHE A 404 -27.39 -21.01 -0.66
C PHE A 404 -26.48 -19.78 -0.57
N PRO A 405 -26.64 -18.90 0.45
CA PRO A 405 -25.88 -17.67 0.57
C PRO A 405 -24.35 -17.87 0.54
N PHE A 406 -23.84 -19.02 0.98
CA PHE A 406 -22.40 -19.30 0.93
C PHE A 406 -21.85 -19.53 -0.49
N LEU A 407 -22.68 -19.60 -1.53
CA LEU A 407 -22.28 -19.74 -2.94
C LEU A 407 -22.36 -18.40 -3.67
N ALA A 408 -21.33 -18.12 -4.50
CA ALA A 408 -21.31 -16.92 -5.31
C ALA A 408 -20.57 -17.11 -6.65
N ALA A 409 -20.92 -16.32 -7.65
CA ALA A 409 -20.27 -16.27 -8.95
C ALA A 409 -20.10 -14.83 -9.43
N SER A 410 -19.06 -14.57 -10.22
CA SER A 410 -18.84 -13.27 -10.88
C SER A 410 -18.59 -13.57 -12.36
N PRO A 411 -19.64 -13.73 -13.17
CA PRO A 411 -19.52 -13.92 -14.61
C PRO A 411 -18.79 -12.74 -15.28
N ASP A 412 -18.24 -12.95 -16.48
CA ASP A 412 -17.59 -11.89 -17.26
C ASP A 412 -18.61 -11.01 -18.00
N GLY A 413 -19.86 -11.45 -18.07
CA GLY A 413 -21.01 -10.67 -18.51
C GLY A 413 -22.31 -11.47 -18.52
N LEU A 414 -23.44 -10.76 -18.63
CA LEU A 414 -24.78 -11.33 -18.80
C LEU A 414 -25.37 -10.90 -20.14
N ILE A 415 -26.04 -11.81 -20.82
CA ILE A 415 -26.72 -11.58 -22.10
C ILE A 415 -28.20 -11.88 -21.90
N GLY A 416 -29.04 -10.84 -21.93
CA GLY A 416 -30.45 -10.94 -21.61
C GLY A 416 -30.69 -11.52 -20.21
N GLU A 417 -31.73 -12.34 -20.06
CA GLU A 417 -32.11 -12.98 -18.78
C GLU A 417 -31.63 -14.45 -18.67
N HIS A 418 -31.09 -15.04 -19.74
CA HIS A 418 -30.91 -16.49 -19.83
C HIS A 418 -29.47 -16.95 -20.09
N TYR A 419 -28.57 -16.08 -20.53
CA TYR A 419 -27.23 -16.49 -20.94
C TYR A 419 -26.14 -15.76 -20.15
N LEU A 420 -25.11 -16.50 -19.77
CA LEU A 420 -23.90 -15.98 -19.12
C LEU A 420 -22.73 -16.02 -20.09
N LEU A 421 -21.83 -15.04 -19.96
CA LEU A 421 -20.61 -14.96 -20.73
C LEU A 421 -19.40 -15.22 -19.83
N GLU A 422 -18.53 -16.13 -20.26
CA GLU A 422 -17.23 -16.43 -19.64
C GLU A 422 -16.15 -16.30 -20.72
N ILE A 423 -15.21 -15.39 -20.53
CA ILE A 423 -14.15 -15.04 -21.46
C ILE A 423 -12.81 -15.57 -20.93
N LYS A 424 -12.08 -16.29 -21.78
CA LYS A 424 -10.72 -16.76 -21.47
C LYS A 424 -9.71 -16.22 -22.48
N SER A 425 -8.88 -15.28 -22.03
CA SER A 425 -7.79 -14.71 -22.82
C SER A 425 -6.48 -15.42 -22.50
N MET A 426 -5.99 -16.24 -23.44
CA MET A 426 -4.73 -16.97 -23.29
C MET A 426 -3.58 -16.19 -23.94
N PRO A 427 -2.48 -15.90 -23.23
CA PRO A 427 -1.28 -15.37 -23.86
C PRO A 427 -0.67 -16.45 -24.76
N LEU A 428 -0.33 -16.08 -26.01
CA LEU A 428 0.42 -16.97 -26.90
C LEU A 428 1.75 -17.33 -26.24
N LYS A 429 2.03 -18.64 -26.12
CA LYS A 429 3.37 -19.12 -25.76
C LYS A 429 4.32 -18.70 -26.87
N GLN A 430 5.14 -17.68 -26.63
CA GLN A 430 6.32 -17.38 -27.43
C GLN A 430 7.47 -18.28 -27.01
#